data_AF-A0A517LM75-F1
#
_entry.id   AF-A0A517LM75-F1
#
_cell.length_a   1.000
_cell.length_b   1.000
_cell.length_c   1.000
_cell.angle_alpha   90.00
_cell.angle_beta   90.00
_cell.angle_gamma   90.00
#
_symmetry.space_group_name_H-M   'P 1'
#
loop_
_entity.id
_entity.type
_entity.pdbx_description
1 polymer ?
#
loop_
_entity_poly.entity_id
_entity_poly.type
_entity_poly.pdbx_seq_one_letter_code
_entity_poly.pdbx_strand_id
1 'polypeptide(L)'
;MKAVPQPSQQYLAASNVTALRFDIKLPLLVILDLNGCLVVRKGAGIEPRENVKQFLHYLLHEHWVMVWSSAMSSNVQRILNTLLTKEEQAKLVAVWDRSHFDLTKEQYDSKIQLYKELSRVWESDYIQAKHPYAAIHPWAYWNFYNTVLIDDTHEKAKSEPFNHLHIPQLLPLKEVSLQPGTTVLGQVAEYLDALRHSGNVANSIKNEPFKLNDHYNLDWKASGGIETENVEAGNENMEDRPPNED
;
A
#
# COMPACT_ATOMS: atom_id res chain seq x y z
N MET A 1 1.44 -17.23 -22.61
CA MET A 1 1.81 -15.96 -21.93
C MET A 1 0.58 -15.06 -21.93
N LYS A 2 0.37 -14.24 -20.89
CA LYS A 2 -0.69 -13.22 -20.93
C LYS A 2 -0.31 -12.10 -21.90
N ALA A 3 -1.28 -11.56 -22.61
CA ALA A 3 -1.08 -10.37 -23.42
C ALA A 3 -0.62 -9.20 -22.54
N VAL A 4 0.28 -8.36 -23.05
CA VAL A 4 0.73 -7.16 -22.34
C VAL A 4 -0.41 -6.14 -22.40
N PRO A 5 -1.01 -5.74 -21.27
CA PRO A 5 -2.08 -4.77 -21.29
C PRO A 5 -1.53 -3.39 -21.69
N GLN A 6 -2.39 -2.59 -22.31
CA GLN A 6 -2.07 -1.23 -22.74
C GLN A 6 -2.98 -0.25 -22.00
N PRO A 7 -2.50 0.97 -21.68
CA PRO A 7 -3.35 2.00 -21.13
C PRO A 7 -4.54 2.30 -22.04
N SER A 8 -5.74 2.34 -21.47
CA SER A 8 -6.94 2.69 -22.24
C SER A 8 -6.91 4.16 -22.66
N GLN A 9 -7.60 4.50 -23.76
CA GLN A 9 -7.70 5.89 -24.19
C GLN A 9 -8.37 6.78 -23.14
N GLN A 10 -9.38 6.26 -22.44
CA GLN A 10 -10.06 6.95 -21.35
C GLN A 10 -9.09 7.27 -20.21
N TYR A 11 -8.28 6.29 -19.80
CA TYR A 11 -7.27 6.47 -18.77
C TYR A 11 -6.21 7.52 -19.18
N LEU A 12 -5.71 7.44 -20.42
CA LEU A 12 -4.74 8.41 -20.92
C LEU A 12 -5.30 9.83 -20.96
N ALA A 13 -6.54 10.00 -21.45
CA ALA A 13 -7.22 11.28 -21.46
C ALA A 13 -7.39 11.85 -20.04
N ALA A 14 -7.85 11.02 -19.10
CA ALA A 14 -7.97 11.38 -17.70
C ALA A 14 -6.65 11.78 -17.04
N SER A 15 -5.56 11.07 -17.32
CA SER A 15 -4.23 11.39 -16.79
C SER A 15 -3.68 12.75 -17.26
N ASN A 16 -4.25 13.31 -18.33
CA ASN A 16 -3.91 14.65 -18.83
C ASN A 16 -4.75 15.77 -18.20
N VAL A 17 -5.80 15.45 -17.46
CA VAL A 17 -6.60 16.47 -16.76
C VAL A 17 -5.80 17.01 -15.59
N THR A 18 -5.53 18.31 -15.58
CA THR A 18 -4.74 18.96 -14.54
C THR A 18 -5.29 18.68 -13.14
N ALA A 19 -4.40 18.25 -12.24
CA ALA A 19 -4.73 18.07 -10.84
C ALA A 19 -4.97 19.41 -10.15
N LEU A 20 -6.16 19.60 -9.59
CA LEU A 20 -6.39 20.63 -8.58
C LEU A 20 -5.72 20.22 -7.27
N ARG A 21 -5.17 21.20 -6.55
CA ARG A 21 -4.64 21.02 -5.20
C ARG A 21 -5.65 21.56 -4.19
N PHE A 22 -5.78 20.85 -3.08
CA PHE A 22 -6.72 21.19 -2.00
C PHE A 22 -5.98 21.30 -0.68
N ASP A 23 -6.46 22.20 0.20
CA ASP A 23 -5.96 22.33 1.58
C ASP A 23 -6.49 21.24 2.52
N ILE A 24 -7.34 20.33 1.99
CA ILE A 24 -7.89 19.18 2.71
C ILE A 24 -7.26 17.89 2.18
N LYS A 25 -7.19 16.89 3.07
CA LYS A 25 -6.80 15.52 2.71
C LYS A 25 -7.99 14.79 2.09
N LEU A 26 -7.82 14.30 0.87
CA LEU A 26 -8.75 13.45 0.15
C LEU A 26 -8.46 11.97 0.42
N PRO A 27 -9.48 11.08 0.38
CA PRO A 27 -9.27 9.64 0.48
C PRO A 27 -8.34 9.11 -0.61
N LEU A 28 -7.39 8.25 -0.21
CA LEU A 28 -6.43 7.62 -1.12
C LEU A 28 -6.44 6.10 -0.87
N LEU A 29 -6.64 5.32 -1.94
CA LEU A 29 -6.47 3.88 -1.92
C LEU A 29 -5.04 3.53 -2.28
N VAL A 30 -4.29 2.97 -1.34
CA VAL A 30 -2.90 2.51 -1.51
C VAL A 30 -2.88 0.99 -1.65
N ILE A 31 -2.44 0.51 -2.80
CA ILE A 31 -2.32 -0.91 -3.14
C ILE A 31 -0.85 -1.31 -3.01
N LEU A 32 -0.58 -2.31 -2.19
CA LEU A 32 0.77 -2.75 -1.86
C LEU A 32 1.10 -4.08 -2.55
N ASP A 33 2.21 -4.12 -3.28
CA ASP A 33 2.91 -5.39 -3.51
C ASP A 33 3.65 -5.85 -2.24
N LEU A 34 4.01 -7.14 -2.19
CA LEU A 34 4.68 -7.73 -1.03
C LEU A 34 6.14 -8.11 -1.30
N ASN A 35 6.38 -9.15 -2.10
CA ASN A 35 7.74 -9.66 -2.32
C ASN A 35 8.53 -8.72 -3.22
N GLY A 36 9.77 -8.40 -2.84
CA GLY A 36 10.58 -7.39 -3.54
C GLY A 36 10.18 -5.96 -3.19
N CYS A 37 8.91 -5.72 -2.85
CA CYS A 37 8.44 -4.44 -2.35
C CYS A 37 8.65 -4.30 -0.83
N LEU A 38 7.85 -4.96 0.01
CA LEU A 38 7.90 -4.81 1.47
C LEU A 38 8.76 -5.86 2.18
N VAL A 39 9.00 -7.01 1.56
CA VAL A 39 9.79 -8.10 2.13
C VAL A 39 10.59 -8.82 1.05
N VAL A 40 11.66 -9.49 1.44
CA VAL A 40 12.34 -10.48 0.62
C VAL A 40 12.21 -11.86 1.26
N ARG A 41 11.92 -12.87 0.44
CA ARG A 41 11.76 -14.25 0.88
C ARG A 41 13.00 -15.07 0.58
N LYS A 42 13.50 -15.80 1.59
CA LYS A 42 14.60 -16.77 1.44
C LYS A 42 14.15 -18.13 1.93
N GLY A 43 13.66 -18.97 1.02
CA GLY A 43 13.02 -20.24 1.36
C GLY A 43 11.82 -20.01 2.28
N ALA A 44 11.92 -20.45 3.54
CA ALA A 44 10.93 -20.21 4.56
C ALA A 44 11.08 -18.85 5.28
N GLY A 45 12.26 -18.21 5.23
CA GLY A 45 12.52 -16.93 5.89
C GLY A 45 11.85 -15.75 5.17
N ILE A 46 11.42 -14.76 5.96
CA ILE A 46 10.86 -13.48 5.51
C ILE A 46 11.71 -12.39 6.15
N GLU A 47 12.43 -11.63 5.33
CA GLU A 47 13.23 -10.48 5.75
C GLU A 47 12.45 -9.20 5.39
N PRO A 48 11.96 -8.43 6.37
CA PRO A 48 11.21 -7.21 6.11
C PRO A 48 12.10 -6.06 5.64
N ARG A 49 11.55 -5.15 4.82
CA ARG A 49 12.19 -3.86 4.52
C ARG A 49 12.34 -3.05 5.81
N GLU A 50 13.40 -2.25 5.89
CA GLU A 50 13.59 -1.29 6.98
C GLU A 50 12.33 -0.41 7.17
N ASN A 51 11.93 -0.19 8.44
CA ASN A 51 10.77 0.61 8.86
C ASN A 51 9.41 0.17 8.30
N VAL A 52 9.27 -1.06 7.78
CA VAL A 52 8.01 -1.51 7.17
C VAL A 52 6.84 -1.52 8.14
N LYS A 53 7.03 -1.82 9.42
CA LYS A 53 5.94 -1.84 10.41
C LYS A 53 5.42 -0.43 10.68
N GLN A 54 6.32 0.53 10.87
CA GLN A 54 5.99 1.95 11.05
C GLN A 54 5.27 2.50 9.81
N PHE A 55 5.77 2.16 8.62
CA PHE A 55 5.13 2.53 7.36
C PHE A 55 3.71 1.96 7.23
N LEU A 56 3.52 0.67 7.53
CA LEU A 56 2.20 0.04 7.48
C LEU A 56 1.23 0.63 8.50
N HIS A 57 1.70 0.94 9.71
CA HIS A 57 0.90 1.62 10.73
C HIS A 57 0.42 3.00 10.24
N TYR A 58 1.33 3.80 9.68
CA TYR A 58 0.98 5.06 9.01
C TYR A 58 -0.05 4.84 7.91
N LEU A 59 0.18 3.88 7.00
CA LEU A 59 -0.74 3.63 5.90
C LEU A 59 -2.16 3.27 6.38
N LEU A 60 -2.27 2.41 7.37
CA LEU A 60 -3.57 1.97 7.91
C LEU A 60 -4.29 3.06 8.72
N HIS A 61 -3.55 4.05 9.23
CA HIS A 61 -4.12 5.21 9.93
C HIS A 61 -4.59 6.29 8.95
N GLU A 62 -3.81 6.54 7.90
CA GLU A 62 -3.93 7.72 7.06
C GLU A 62 -4.58 7.45 5.69
N HIS A 63 -4.67 6.18 5.28
CA HIS A 63 -5.10 5.77 3.94
C HIS A 63 -5.97 4.52 3.97
N TRP A 64 -6.61 4.23 2.83
CA TRP A 64 -7.28 2.95 2.61
C TRP A 64 -6.28 1.99 1.98
N VAL A 65 -6.02 0.86 2.63
CA VAL A 65 -4.91 -0.03 2.23
C VAL A 65 -5.44 -1.33 1.67
N MET A 66 -4.92 -1.71 0.51
CA MET A 66 -5.16 -3.00 -0.11
C MET A 66 -3.82 -3.70 -0.36
N VAL A 67 -3.82 -5.03 -0.29
CA VAL A 67 -2.68 -5.84 -0.73
C VAL A 67 -3.02 -6.47 -2.07
N TRP A 68 -2.11 -6.41 -3.03
CA TRP A 68 -2.21 -7.17 -4.27
C TRP A 68 -0.87 -7.81 -4.58
N SER A 69 -0.73 -9.12 -4.39
CA SER A 69 0.54 -9.83 -4.58
C SER A 69 0.44 -10.94 -5.62
N SER A 70 1.49 -11.10 -6.42
CA SER A 70 1.64 -12.21 -7.39
C SER A 70 1.91 -13.58 -6.74
N ALA A 71 2.11 -13.61 -5.43
CA ALA A 71 2.41 -14.81 -4.66
C ALA A 71 1.15 -15.64 -4.35
N MET A 72 1.35 -16.94 -4.13
CA MET A 72 0.30 -17.85 -3.66
C MET A 72 -0.32 -17.37 -2.35
N SER A 73 -1.62 -17.63 -2.16
CA SER A 73 -2.39 -17.24 -0.97
C SER A 73 -1.70 -17.58 0.36
N SER A 74 -1.18 -18.80 0.49
CA SER A 74 -0.46 -19.24 1.70
C SER A 74 0.80 -18.42 1.98
N ASN A 75 1.50 -17.96 0.95
CA ASN A 75 2.68 -17.11 1.10
C ASN A 75 2.29 -15.69 1.47
N VAL A 76 1.24 -15.15 0.85
CA VAL A 76 0.68 -13.83 1.20
C VAL A 76 0.30 -13.80 2.67
N GLN A 77 -0.48 -14.78 3.14
CA GLN A 77 -0.90 -14.82 4.55
C GLN A 77 0.28 -14.93 5.52
N ARG A 78 1.33 -15.68 5.18
CA ARG A 78 2.55 -15.77 6.01
C ARG A 78 3.26 -14.42 6.14
N ILE A 79 3.35 -13.67 5.04
CA ILE A 79 3.92 -12.31 5.05
C ILE A 79 3.05 -11.39 5.90
N LEU A 80 1.73 -11.39 5.70
CA LEU A 80 0.82 -10.55 6.48
C LEU A 80 0.91 -10.85 7.98
N ASN A 81 0.98 -12.13 8.37
CA ASN A 81 1.15 -12.52 9.78
C ASN A 81 2.51 -12.10 10.38
N THR A 82 3.52 -11.85 9.54
CA THR A 82 4.83 -11.35 9.98
C THR A 82 4.81 -9.82 10.15
N LEU A 83 4.07 -9.12 9.29
CA LEU A 83 4.08 -7.66 9.22
C LEU A 83 3.00 -6.99 10.07
N LEU A 84 1.82 -7.62 10.16
CA LEU A 84 0.60 -7.02 10.70
C LEU A 84 -0.03 -7.94 11.76
N THR A 85 -0.58 -7.31 12.79
CA THR A 85 -1.49 -7.96 13.73
C THR A 85 -2.81 -8.36 13.07
N LYS A 86 -3.60 -9.21 13.72
CA LYS A 86 -4.94 -9.58 13.24
C LYS A 86 -5.88 -8.38 13.12
N GLU A 87 -5.78 -7.43 14.05
CA GLU A 87 -6.57 -6.20 14.04
C GLU A 87 -6.19 -5.31 12.84
N GLU A 88 -4.91 -5.12 12.59
CA GLU A 88 -4.43 -4.36 11.43
C GLU A 88 -4.81 -5.00 10.10
N GLN A 89 -4.73 -6.34 10.01
CA GLN A 89 -5.20 -7.06 8.82
C GLN A 89 -6.70 -6.85 8.57
N ALA A 90 -7.52 -6.71 9.62
CA ALA A 90 -8.95 -6.44 9.48
C ALA A 90 -9.26 -5.02 8.96
N LYS A 91 -8.29 -4.09 9.05
CA LYS A 91 -8.40 -2.73 8.49
C LYS A 91 -8.12 -2.67 6.98
N LEU A 92 -7.57 -3.73 6.39
CA LEU A 92 -7.31 -3.79 4.95
C LEU A 92 -8.64 -3.79 4.16
N VAL A 93 -8.69 -2.99 3.10
CA VAL A 93 -9.82 -2.94 2.14
C VAL A 93 -10.01 -4.31 1.50
N ALA A 94 -8.92 -4.91 1.01
CA ALA A 94 -8.90 -6.23 0.40
C ALA A 94 -7.47 -6.82 0.42
N VAL A 95 -7.41 -8.14 0.29
CA VAL A 95 -6.17 -8.90 0.08
C VAL A 95 -6.34 -9.73 -1.17
N TRP A 96 -5.69 -9.32 -2.25
CA TRP A 96 -5.60 -10.06 -3.49
C TRP A 96 -4.25 -10.76 -3.60
N ASP A 97 -4.32 -12.06 -3.87
CA ASP A 97 -3.16 -12.91 -4.13
C ASP A 97 -3.15 -13.38 -5.59
N ARG A 98 -2.29 -14.36 -5.91
CA ARG A 98 -2.16 -14.93 -7.25
C ARG A 98 -3.50 -15.37 -7.88
N SER A 99 -4.50 -15.80 -7.11
CA SER A 99 -5.78 -16.25 -7.65
C SER A 99 -6.58 -15.10 -8.29
N HIS A 100 -6.25 -13.85 -7.96
CA HIS A 100 -6.94 -12.66 -8.43
C HIS A 100 -6.40 -12.14 -9.77
N PHE A 101 -5.49 -12.88 -10.40
CA PHE A 101 -4.94 -12.55 -11.71
C PHE A 101 -5.67 -13.24 -12.87
N ASP A 102 -6.80 -13.91 -12.64
CA ASP A 102 -7.59 -14.60 -13.68
C ASP A 102 -6.72 -15.53 -14.54
N LEU A 103 -6.24 -16.57 -13.88
CA LEU A 103 -5.28 -17.53 -14.41
C LEU A 103 -5.98 -18.86 -14.65
N THR A 104 -5.63 -19.54 -15.74
CA THR A 104 -5.92 -20.97 -15.84
C THR A 104 -5.15 -21.74 -14.76
N LYS A 105 -5.54 -22.99 -14.48
CA LYS A 105 -4.86 -23.82 -13.49
C LYS A 105 -3.36 -23.95 -13.81
N GLU A 106 -3.01 -24.16 -15.07
CA GLU A 106 -1.63 -24.31 -15.52
C GLU A 106 -0.84 -23.00 -15.32
N GLN A 107 -1.46 -21.85 -15.58
CA GLN A 107 -0.85 -20.54 -15.38
C GLN A 107 -0.67 -20.21 -13.89
N TYR A 108 -1.62 -20.63 -13.06
CA TYR A 108 -1.56 -20.48 -11.62
C TYR A 108 -0.35 -21.21 -11.03
N ASP A 109 -0.04 -22.41 -11.51
CA ASP A 109 1.08 -23.21 -11.01
C ASP A 109 2.44 -22.89 -11.67
N SER A 110 2.46 -22.04 -12.71
CA SER A 110 3.65 -21.70 -13.49
C SER A 110 4.22 -20.32 -13.18
N LYS A 111 5.54 -20.14 -13.31
CA LYS A 111 6.14 -18.80 -13.29
C LYS A 111 5.86 -18.06 -14.60
N ILE A 112 4.96 -17.09 -14.55
CA ILE A 112 4.58 -16.23 -15.69
C ILE A 112 4.62 -14.76 -15.28
N GLN A 113 4.84 -13.87 -16.25
CA GLN A 113 4.64 -12.44 -16.05
C GLN A 113 3.18 -12.15 -15.74
N LEU A 114 2.95 -11.37 -14.69
CA LEU A 114 1.63 -10.94 -14.26
C LEU A 114 1.52 -9.41 -14.34
N TYR A 115 0.30 -8.94 -14.54
CA TYR A 115 -0.05 -7.52 -14.65
C TYR A 115 -1.15 -7.21 -13.64
N LYS A 116 -1.04 -6.08 -12.95
CA LYS A 116 -1.98 -5.55 -11.98
C LYS A 116 -2.82 -4.47 -12.66
N GLU A 117 -3.82 -4.91 -13.40
CA GLU A 117 -4.77 -4.04 -14.10
C GLU A 117 -5.71 -3.38 -13.08
N LEU A 118 -5.46 -2.12 -12.73
CA LEU A 118 -6.19 -1.41 -11.68
C LEU A 118 -7.67 -1.26 -11.98
N SER A 119 -8.08 -1.33 -13.25
CA SER A 119 -9.49 -1.41 -13.65
C SER A 119 -10.24 -2.52 -12.91
N ARG A 120 -9.60 -3.67 -12.65
CA ARG A 120 -10.21 -4.78 -11.90
C ARG A 120 -10.57 -4.37 -10.47
N VAL A 121 -9.72 -3.58 -9.84
CA VAL A 121 -9.96 -3.04 -8.49
C VAL A 121 -11.14 -2.08 -8.56
N TRP A 122 -11.18 -1.22 -9.58
CA TRP A 122 -12.24 -0.23 -9.77
C TRP A 122 -13.58 -0.84 -10.18
N GLU A 123 -13.58 -2.01 -10.81
CA GLU A 123 -14.79 -2.75 -11.20
C GLU A 123 -15.35 -3.61 -10.05
N SER A 124 -14.63 -3.75 -8.93
CA SER A 124 -15.08 -4.56 -7.81
C SER A 124 -16.05 -3.81 -6.91
N ASP A 125 -17.34 -4.17 -6.95
CA ASP A 125 -18.37 -3.62 -6.06
C ASP A 125 -18.00 -3.71 -4.57
N TYR A 126 -17.36 -4.82 -4.17
CA TYR A 126 -16.90 -5.01 -2.80
C TYR A 126 -15.87 -3.94 -2.39
N ILE A 127 -14.90 -3.64 -3.26
CA ILE A 127 -13.87 -2.64 -2.98
C ILE A 127 -14.47 -1.24 -3.04
N GLN A 128 -15.38 -0.98 -3.99
CA GLN A 128 -16.06 0.31 -4.09
C GLN A 128 -16.89 0.65 -2.86
N ALA A 129 -17.57 -0.35 -2.29
CA ALA A 129 -18.32 -0.19 -1.04
C ALA A 129 -17.43 0.17 0.17
N LYS A 130 -16.10 0.02 0.08
CA LYS A 130 -15.15 0.44 1.13
C LYS A 130 -14.71 1.90 1.03
N HIS A 131 -15.09 2.61 -0.03
CA HIS A 131 -14.82 4.04 -0.11
C HIS A 131 -15.57 4.78 1.01
N PRO A 132 -14.91 5.70 1.77
CA PRO A 132 -15.49 6.31 2.97
C PRO A 132 -16.81 7.04 2.74
N TYR A 133 -17.00 7.57 1.53
CA TYR A 133 -18.18 8.34 1.16
C TYR A 133 -19.13 7.59 0.20
N ALA A 134 -18.94 6.28 0.00
CA ALA A 134 -19.72 5.48 -0.95
C ALA A 134 -21.24 5.58 -0.71
N ALA A 135 -21.66 5.60 0.56
CA ALA A 135 -23.08 5.69 0.94
C ALA A 135 -23.67 7.11 0.83
N ILE A 136 -22.84 8.13 0.64
CA ILE A 136 -23.23 9.55 0.77
C ILE A 136 -23.21 10.26 -0.57
N HIS A 137 -22.35 9.84 -1.51
CA HIS A 137 -22.19 10.53 -2.79
C HIS A 137 -21.95 9.57 -3.96
N PRO A 138 -22.70 9.66 -5.07
CA PRO A 138 -22.60 8.71 -6.18
C PRO A 138 -21.26 8.77 -6.93
N TRP A 139 -20.51 9.87 -6.79
CA TRP A 139 -19.18 10.02 -7.39
C TRP A 139 -18.03 9.59 -6.46
N ALA A 140 -18.35 9.05 -5.28
CA ALA A 140 -17.39 8.61 -4.29
C ALA A 140 -16.98 7.14 -4.51
N TYR A 141 -16.08 6.94 -5.47
CA TYR A 141 -15.56 5.62 -5.82
C TYR A 141 -14.05 5.67 -6.07
N TRP A 142 -13.39 4.54 -5.87
CA TRP A 142 -11.98 4.33 -6.20
C TRP A 142 -11.80 4.29 -7.71
N ASN A 143 -10.87 5.09 -8.22
CA ASN A 143 -10.53 5.16 -9.63
C ASN A 143 -9.09 5.71 -9.79
N PHE A 144 -8.67 6.01 -11.02
CA PHE A 144 -7.35 6.57 -11.31
C PHE A 144 -7.08 7.95 -10.67
N TYR A 145 -8.10 8.70 -10.24
CA TYR A 145 -7.92 9.98 -9.55
C TYR A 145 -7.46 9.82 -8.10
N ASN A 146 -7.68 8.67 -7.45
CA ASN A 146 -7.46 8.47 -6.00
C ASN A 146 -6.93 7.06 -5.63
N THR A 147 -6.25 6.37 -6.56
CA THR A 147 -5.64 5.06 -6.32
C THR A 147 -4.14 5.10 -6.61
N VAL A 148 -3.32 4.46 -5.79
CA VAL A 148 -1.87 4.35 -5.98
C VAL A 148 -1.42 2.92 -5.75
N LEU A 149 -0.68 2.35 -6.71
CA LEU A 149 -0.01 1.06 -6.63
C LEU A 149 1.46 1.25 -6.27
N ILE A 150 1.94 0.58 -5.23
CA ILE A 150 3.35 0.56 -4.84
C ILE A 150 3.92 -0.81 -5.18
N ASP A 151 4.86 -0.85 -6.11
CA ASP A 151 5.41 -2.09 -6.65
C ASP A 151 6.87 -1.90 -7.07
N ASP A 152 7.67 -2.96 -6.94
CA ASP A 152 9.08 -2.98 -7.33
C ASP A 152 9.32 -3.24 -8.82
N THR A 153 8.25 -3.46 -9.59
CA THR A 153 8.33 -3.88 -11.00
C THR A 153 7.43 -3.00 -11.88
N HIS A 154 8.02 -2.27 -12.83
CA HIS A 154 7.27 -1.45 -13.79
C HIS A 154 6.31 -2.27 -14.66
N GLU A 155 6.69 -3.49 -15.04
CA GLU A 155 5.91 -4.35 -15.92
C GLU A 155 4.54 -4.67 -15.33
N LYS A 156 4.38 -4.71 -14.00
CA LYS A 156 3.09 -5.03 -13.39
C LYS A 156 2.07 -3.91 -13.56
N ALA A 157 2.49 -2.66 -13.75
CA ALA A 157 1.60 -1.49 -13.85
C ALA A 157 1.40 -0.98 -15.29
N LYS A 158 1.60 -1.83 -16.30
CA LYS A 158 1.58 -1.42 -17.71
C LYS A 158 0.29 -0.76 -18.18
N SER A 159 -0.86 -1.13 -17.61
CA SER A 159 -2.17 -0.56 -17.93
C SER A 159 -2.38 0.83 -17.32
N GLU A 160 -1.90 1.07 -16.09
CA GLU A 160 -2.06 2.35 -15.38
C GLU A 160 -0.72 2.89 -14.85
N PRO A 161 0.23 3.26 -15.75
CA PRO A 161 1.60 3.62 -15.36
C PRO A 161 1.71 4.89 -14.50
N PHE A 162 0.69 5.74 -14.50
CA PHE A 162 0.66 6.98 -13.74
C PHE A 162 -0.05 6.83 -12.39
N ASN A 163 -0.50 5.63 -12.03
CA ASN A 163 -0.93 5.31 -10.68
C ASN A 163 0.11 4.45 -9.96
N HIS A 164 1.30 4.27 -10.54
CA HIS A 164 2.35 3.40 -10.01
C HIS A 164 3.48 4.21 -9.37
N LEU A 165 3.79 3.91 -8.11
CA LEU A 165 5.04 4.29 -7.46
C LEU A 165 6.01 3.12 -7.54
N HIS A 166 6.97 3.24 -8.45
CA HIS A 166 8.08 2.31 -8.53
C HIS A 166 9.06 2.59 -7.41
N ILE A 167 9.33 1.56 -6.59
CA ILE A 167 10.36 1.61 -5.56
C ILE A 167 11.46 0.59 -5.89
N PRO A 168 12.72 0.80 -5.51
CA PRO A 168 13.76 -0.19 -5.73
C PRO A 168 13.39 -1.53 -5.13
N GLN A 169 13.70 -2.61 -5.83
CA GLN A 169 13.52 -3.95 -5.31
C GLN A 169 14.37 -4.14 -4.03
N LEU A 170 13.74 -4.70 -3.00
CA LEU A 170 14.41 -5.17 -1.80
C LEU A 170 15.13 -6.47 -2.13
N LEU A 171 16.45 -6.39 -2.07
CA LEU A 171 17.31 -7.55 -2.22
C LEU A 171 17.70 -8.10 -0.83
N PRO A 172 18.13 -9.37 -0.77
CA PRO A 172 18.80 -9.94 0.40
C PRO A 172 19.85 -9.03 1.04
N LEU A 173 19.92 -8.97 2.38
CA LEU A 173 20.92 -8.19 3.14
C LEU A 173 22.40 -8.43 2.77
N LYS A 174 22.72 -9.49 2.03
CA LYS A 174 24.09 -9.77 1.54
C LYS A 174 24.42 -9.04 0.24
N GLU A 175 23.46 -8.33 -0.36
CA GLU A 175 23.54 -7.79 -1.73
C GLU A 175 23.36 -6.26 -1.80
N VAL A 176 23.10 -5.54 -0.71
CA VAL A 176 22.85 -4.08 -0.78
C VAL A 176 23.50 -3.29 0.35
N SER A 177 24.22 -2.24 -0.06
CA SER A 177 24.63 -1.09 0.74
C SER A 177 23.79 0.12 0.32
N LEU A 178 22.62 0.32 0.92
CA LEU A 178 22.00 1.65 0.88
C LEU A 178 22.82 2.57 1.79
N GLN A 179 22.94 3.85 1.43
CA GLN A 179 23.55 4.84 2.31
C GLN A 179 22.78 4.85 3.64
N PRO A 180 23.45 4.85 4.80
CA PRO A 180 22.79 5.04 6.09
C PRO A 180 21.92 6.30 6.07
N GLY A 181 20.62 6.17 6.40
CA GLY A 181 19.67 7.28 6.46
C GLY A 181 18.61 7.31 5.33
N THR A 182 18.84 6.63 4.20
CA THR A 182 17.89 6.62 3.08
C THR A 182 16.72 5.64 3.32
N THR A 183 15.71 6.05 4.08
CA THR A 183 14.52 5.21 4.29
C THR A 183 13.57 5.30 3.10
N VAL A 184 13.62 4.34 2.18
CA VAL A 184 12.73 4.31 0.99
C VAL A 184 11.26 4.49 1.39
N LEU A 185 10.81 3.80 2.44
CA LEU A 185 9.41 3.86 2.87
C LEU A 185 9.04 5.21 3.51
N GLY A 186 9.99 5.93 4.10
CA GLY A 186 9.77 7.29 4.62
C GLY A 186 9.49 8.28 3.48
N GLN A 187 10.29 8.23 2.42
CA GLN A 187 10.09 9.07 1.22
C GLN A 187 8.77 8.74 0.52
N VAL A 188 8.41 7.47 0.46
CA VAL A 188 7.12 7.03 -0.08
C VAL A 188 5.97 7.59 0.78
N ALA A 189 6.08 7.54 2.10
CA ALA A 189 5.05 8.08 3.00
C ALA A 189 4.83 9.58 2.79
N GLU A 190 5.91 10.35 2.67
CA GLU A 190 5.87 11.80 2.36
C GLU A 190 5.22 12.07 1.00
N TYR A 191 5.58 11.30 -0.02
CA TYR A 191 4.99 11.46 -1.36
C TYR A 191 3.49 11.13 -1.35
N LEU A 192 3.07 10.08 -0.64
CA LEU A 192 1.65 9.76 -0.47
C LEU A 192 0.89 10.84 0.30
N ASP A 193 1.51 11.46 1.31
CA ASP A 193 0.91 12.58 2.05
C ASP A 193 0.64 13.77 1.12
N ALA A 194 1.59 14.11 0.25
CA ALA A 194 1.41 15.14 -0.77
C ALA A 194 0.32 14.77 -1.79
N LEU A 195 0.20 13.50 -2.18
CA LEU A 195 -0.83 13.05 -3.13
C LEU A 195 -2.25 13.15 -2.59
N ARG A 196 -2.46 13.05 -1.27
CA ARG A 196 -3.81 13.22 -0.67
C ARG A 196 -4.39 14.60 -0.84
N HIS A 197 -3.57 15.59 -1.21
CA HIS A 197 -4.01 16.94 -1.50
C HIS A 197 -4.31 17.14 -3.00
N SER A 198 -4.25 16.08 -3.81
CA SER A 198 -4.48 16.13 -5.26
C SER A 198 -5.85 15.58 -5.64
N GLY A 199 -6.60 16.32 -6.46
CA GLY A 199 -7.82 15.84 -7.10
C GLY A 199 -7.58 14.87 -8.27
N ASN A 200 -6.34 14.67 -8.69
CA ASN A 200 -5.98 13.72 -9.74
C ASN A 200 -4.57 13.16 -9.52
N VAL A 201 -4.47 12.08 -8.76
CA VAL A 201 -3.17 11.45 -8.47
C VAL A 201 -2.47 10.96 -9.73
N ALA A 202 -3.21 10.46 -10.73
CA ALA A 202 -2.62 10.04 -12.00
C ALA A 202 -1.88 11.19 -12.70
N ASN A 203 -2.51 12.37 -12.75
CA ASN A 203 -1.86 13.55 -13.32
C ASN A 203 -0.68 14.05 -12.46
N SER A 204 -0.82 14.04 -11.13
CA SER A 204 0.27 14.44 -10.22
C SER A 204 1.50 13.55 -10.37
N ILE A 205 1.33 12.22 -10.36
CA ILE A 205 2.42 11.26 -10.54
C ILE A 205 3.04 11.39 -11.93
N LYS A 206 2.23 11.62 -12.96
CA LYS A 206 2.74 11.83 -14.32
C LYS A 206 3.66 13.04 -14.44
N ASN A 207 3.28 14.16 -13.83
CA ASN A 207 4.02 15.42 -13.95
C ASN A 207 5.20 15.51 -12.97
N GLU A 208 5.04 14.92 -11.78
CA GLU A 208 6.05 14.89 -10.72
C GLU A 208 6.28 13.44 -10.25
N PRO A 209 6.89 12.57 -11.09
CA PRO A 209 7.08 11.16 -10.72
C PRO A 209 7.89 11.02 -9.43
N PHE A 210 7.52 10.04 -8.60
CA PHE A 210 8.32 9.68 -7.43
C PHE A 210 9.75 9.34 -7.83
N LYS A 211 10.71 9.99 -7.17
CA LYS A 211 12.14 9.76 -7.33
C LYS A 211 12.75 9.67 -5.95
N LEU A 212 13.53 8.62 -5.73
CA LEU A 212 14.30 8.53 -4.50
C LEU A 212 15.37 9.60 -4.45
N ASN A 213 15.44 10.23 -3.30
CA ASN A 213 16.51 11.13 -2.91
C ASN A 213 17.49 10.35 -2.03
N ASP A 214 18.71 10.13 -2.53
CA ASP A 214 19.76 9.43 -1.78
C ASP A 214 20.37 10.28 -0.66
N HIS A 215 20.03 11.57 -0.60
CA HIS A 215 20.43 12.51 0.47
C HIS A 215 19.32 12.76 1.49
N TYR A 216 18.34 11.86 1.56
CA TYR A 216 17.20 12.01 2.44
C TYR A 216 17.58 11.81 3.91
N ASN A 217 17.41 12.86 4.70
CA ASN A 217 17.57 12.83 6.16
C ASN A 217 16.19 13.06 6.80
N LEU A 218 15.47 11.98 7.12
CA LEU A 218 14.35 12.08 8.05
C LEU A 218 14.87 11.98 9.47
N ASP A 219 14.75 13.07 10.20
CA ASP A 219 14.78 13.01 11.66
C ASP A 219 13.36 12.69 12.15
N TRP A 220 13.04 11.41 12.33
CA TRP A 220 11.72 10.95 12.80
C TRP A 220 11.32 11.60 14.14
N LYS A 221 12.28 12.13 14.91
CA LYS A 221 12.03 12.84 16.16
C LYS A 221 11.55 14.28 15.96
N ALA A 222 11.84 14.90 14.82
CA ALA A 222 11.43 16.27 14.52
C ALA A 222 10.01 16.34 13.92
N SER A 223 9.53 15.26 13.32
CA SER A 223 8.25 15.20 12.59
C SER A 223 7.03 14.85 13.46
N GLY A 224 7.02 15.23 14.74
CA GLY A 224 5.83 15.13 15.60
C GLY A 224 5.29 13.72 15.82
N GLY A 225 6.17 12.71 15.86
CA GLY A 225 5.80 11.36 16.22
C GLY A 225 5.26 11.30 17.65
N ILE A 226 3.98 10.90 17.74
CA ILE A 226 3.22 10.54 18.94
C ILE A 226 4.13 10.15 20.12
N GLU A 227 4.07 10.95 21.18
CA GLU A 227 4.62 10.58 22.47
C GLU A 227 4.02 9.23 22.87
N THR A 228 4.85 8.19 22.90
CA THR A 228 4.51 6.98 23.63
C THR A 228 4.53 7.36 25.11
N GLU A 229 3.36 7.68 25.66
CA GLU A 229 3.21 7.72 27.11
C GLU A 229 3.57 6.34 27.64
N ASN A 230 4.74 6.27 28.29
CA ASN A 230 5.08 5.18 29.19
C ASN A 230 4.07 5.26 30.34
N VAL A 231 3.01 4.46 30.28
CA VAL A 231 2.20 4.20 31.46
C VAL A 231 3.03 3.30 32.36
N GLU A 232 3.72 3.94 33.30
CA GLU A 232 4.27 3.27 34.47
C GLU A 232 3.16 2.47 35.14
N ALA A 233 3.42 1.19 35.39
CA ALA A 233 2.55 0.32 36.15
C ALA A 233 2.51 0.82 37.61
N GLY A 234 1.60 1.75 37.88
CA GLY A 234 1.18 2.13 39.21
C GLY A 234 0.46 0.97 39.87
N ASN A 235 1.06 0.44 40.93
CA ASN A 235 0.42 -0.43 41.90
C ASN A 235 -0.73 0.35 42.57
N GLU A 236 -1.97 0.09 42.16
CA GLU A 236 -3.14 0.47 42.95
C GLU A 236 -4.06 -0.75 43.15
N ASN A 237 -4.21 -1.11 44.43
CA ASN A 237 -5.17 -2.09 44.92
C ASN A 237 -6.59 -1.67 44.51
N MET A 238 -7.33 -2.57 43.86
CA MET A 238 -8.79 -2.48 43.79
C MET A 238 -9.39 -3.78 44.34
N GLU A 239 -9.69 -3.74 45.64
CA GLU A 239 -10.87 -4.38 46.19
C GLU A 239 -12.10 -3.69 45.59
N ASP A 240 -12.90 -4.40 44.81
CA ASP A 240 -14.36 -4.47 44.96
C ASP A 240 -14.97 -5.26 43.79
N ARG A 241 -15.41 -6.49 44.10
CA ARG A 241 -16.31 -7.25 43.22
C ARG A 241 -17.75 -6.87 43.56
N PRO A 242 -18.64 -6.68 42.58
CA PRO A 242 -20.06 -6.63 42.86
C PRO A 242 -20.58 -8.02 43.31
N PRO A 243 -21.55 -8.08 44.22
CA PRO A 243 -22.09 -9.33 44.74
C PRO A 243 -22.91 -10.06 43.67
N ASN A 244 -22.83 -11.40 43.71
CA ASN A 244 -23.75 -12.27 42.97
C ASN A 244 -25.19 -11.96 43.41
N GLU A 245 -26.07 -11.73 42.45
CA GLU A 245 -27.51 -11.83 42.64
C GLU A 245 -27.98 -13.21 42.13
N ASP A 246 -28.90 -13.80 42.89
CA ASP A 246 -29.44 -15.17 42.81
C ASP A 246 -30.12 -15.55 41.47
#